data_AF-A0A9W6TZ47-F1
#
_entry.id   AF-A0A9W6TZ47-F1
#
_cell.length_a   1.000
_cell.length_b   1.000
_cell.length_c   1.000
_cell.angle_alpha   90.00
_cell.angle_beta   90.00
_cell.angle_gamma   90.00
#
_symmetry.space_group_name_H-M   'P 1'
#
loop_
_entity.id
_entity.type
_entity.pdbx_description
1 polymer ?
#
loop_
_entity_poly.entity_id
_entity_poly.type
_entity_poly.pdbx_seq_one_letter_code
_entity_poly.pdbx_strand_id
1 'polypeptide(L)'
;MILQSTIDQVSAETYLREVLTKLLTLEGKSIRWYQGAVRSYMLELAGRLEVALGSHDIMACCARVSASDATSDGSCTFVRKIIDEVKALTKALFEMPTNQGGVPPVFLECDETTKFDLEDDGFEVIE
;
A
#
# COMPACT_ATOMS: atom_id res chain seq x y z
N MET A 1 15.74 -3.15 -7.12
CA MET A 1 14.57 -2.34 -6.72
C MET A 1 15.11 -1.02 -6.20
N ILE A 2 14.90 0.09 -6.92
CA ILE A 2 15.50 1.41 -6.62
C ILE A 2 15.13 1.87 -5.19
N LEU A 3 13.91 1.56 -4.77
CA LEU A 3 13.39 1.85 -3.43
C LEU A 3 14.29 1.32 -2.30
N GLN A 4 14.70 0.05 -2.39
CA GLN A 4 15.53 -0.60 -1.36
C GLN A 4 16.89 0.09 -1.22
N SER A 5 17.56 0.34 -2.35
CA SER A 5 18.88 0.99 -2.37
C SER A 5 18.87 2.43 -1.88
N THR A 6 17.75 3.14 -2.04
CA THR A 6 17.62 4.52 -1.58
C THR A 6 17.31 4.60 -0.08
N ILE A 7 16.56 3.64 0.47
CA ILE A 7 16.27 3.56 1.90
C ILE A 7 17.54 3.32 2.72
N ASP A 8 18.46 2.48 2.22
CA ASP A 8 19.72 2.17 2.91
C ASP A 8 20.66 3.38 3.03
N GLN A 9 20.46 4.44 2.23
CA GLN A 9 21.29 5.65 2.22
C GLN A 9 20.76 6.74 3.17
N VAL A 10 19.55 6.57 3.72
CA VAL A 10 18.91 7.56 4.60
C VAL A 10 19.24 7.26 6.08
N SER A 11 19.53 8.30 6.87
CA SER A 11 19.88 8.13 8.29
C SER A 11 18.75 7.43 9.06
N ALA A 12 19.15 6.64 10.06
CA ALA A 12 18.24 5.78 10.83
C ALA A 12 17.13 6.56 11.56
N GLU A 13 17.36 7.84 11.85
CA GLU A 13 16.48 8.72 12.61
C GLU A 13 15.50 9.52 11.73
N THR A 14 15.49 9.27 10.41
CA THR A 14 14.52 9.95 9.54
C THR A 14 13.11 9.42 9.72
N TYR A 15 12.16 10.34 9.69
CA TYR A 15 10.74 10.01 9.71
C TYR A 15 10.33 9.09 8.55
N LEU A 16 10.97 9.24 7.39
CA LEU A 16 10.78 8.34 6.24
C LEU A 16 11.01 6.87 6.62
N ARG A 17 12.09 6.57 7.36
CA ARG A 17 12.41 5.20 7.78
C ARG A 17 11.41 4.67 8.79
N GLU A 18 10.90 5.52 9.68
CA GLU A 18 9.85 5.16 10.64
C GLU A 18 8.56 4.72 9.92
N VAL A 19 8.08 5.57 9.00
CA VAL A 19 6.83 5.29 8.27
C VAL A 19 6.99 4.07 7.37
N LEU A 20 8.13 3.90 6.69
CA LEU A 20 8.41 2.70 5.89
C LEU A 20 8.48 1.43 6.74
N THR A 21 9.13 1.48 7.90
CA THR A 21 9.18 0.35 8.82
C THR A 21 7.78 -0.06 9.28
N LYS A 22 6.91 0.92 9.53
CA LYS A 22 5.51 0.68 9.86
C LYS A 22 4.76 0.02 8.70
N LEU A 23 4.96 0.49 7.47
CA LEU A 23 4.38 -0.12 6.28
C LEU A 23 4.82 -1.59 6.11
N LEU A 24 6.12 -1.86 6.18
CA LEU A 24 6.69 -3.22 6.08
C LEU A 24 6.19 -4.15 7.20
N THR A 25 6.00 -3.61 8.40
CA THR A 25 5.41 -4.37 9.51
C THR A 25 3.96 -4.76 9.24
N LEU A 26 3.17 -3.84 8.65
CA LEU A 26 1.79 -4.12 8.26
C LEU A 26 1.73 -5.11 7.10
N GLU A 27 2.62 -4.98 6.10
CA GLU A 27 2.77 -5.97 5.03
C GLU A 27 3.03 -7.37 5.59
N GLY A 28 4.02 -7.51 6.49
CA GLY A 28 4.33 -8.79 7.12
C GLY A 28 3.15 -9.39 7.89
N LYS A 29 2.37 -8.56 8.61
CA LYS A 29 1.14 -9.01 9.28
C LYS A 29 0.09 -9.47 8.26
N SER A 30 -0.10 -8.70 7.20
CA SER A 30 -1.08 -8.98 6.16
C SER A 30 -0.80 -10.31 5.46
N ILE A 31 0.46 -10.53 5.06
CA ILE A 31 0.91 -11.79 4.44
C ILE A 31 0.72 -12.95 5.41
N ARG A 32 1.06 -12.76 6.68
CA ARG A 32 0.90 -13.80 7.71
C ARG A 32 -0.56 -14.20 7.93
N TRP A 33 -1.49 -13.24 7.90
CA TRP A 33 -2.90 -13.50 8.22
C TRP A 33 -3.72 -13.94 7.00
N TYR A 34 -3.44 -13.37 5.83
CA TYR A 34 -4.30 -13.52 4.64
C TYR A 34 -3.62 -14.21 3.46
N GLN A 35 -2.31 -14.48 3.55
CA GLN A 35 -1.55 -15.30 2.60
C GLN A 35 -1.80 -14.90 1.13
N GLY A 36 -2.35 -15.81 0.32
CA GLY A 36 -2.61 -15.58 -1.10
C GLY A 36 -3.58 -14.44 -1.37
N ALA A 37 -4.57 -14.23 -0.50
CA ALA A 37 -5.62 -13.23 -0.70
C ALA A 37 -5.07 -11.79 -0.69
N VAL A 38 -3.93 -11.53 -0.02
CA VAL A 38 -3.36 -10.18 0.02
C VAL A 38 -2.36 -9.90 -1.10
N ARG A 39 -2.02 -10.90 -1.91
CA ARG A 39 -0.96 -10.77 -2.92
C ARG A 39 -1.24 -9.66 -3.92
N SER A 40 -2.44 -9.65 -4.50
CA SER A 40 -2.82 -8.65 -5.51
C SER A 40 -2.86 -7.24 -4.92
N TYR A 41 -3.36 -7.10 -3.69
CA TYR A 41 -3.31 -5.83 -2.96
C TYR A 41 -1.87 -5.33 -2.74
N MET A 42 -0.93 -6.21 -2.38
CA MET A 42 0.49 -5.82 -2.20
C MET A 42 1.15 -5.41 -3.50
N LEU A 43 0.82 -6.07 -4.62
CA LEU A 43 1.30 -5.67 -5.94
C LEU A 43 0.79 -4.29 -6.34
N GLU A 44 -0.51 -4.01 -6.12
CA GLU A 44 -1.05 -2.68 -6.39
C GLU A 44 -0.45 -1.62 -5.46
N LEU A 45 -0.26 -1.93 -4.18
CA LEU A 45 0.38 -1.01 -3.22
C LEU A 45 1.80 -0.65 -3.69
N ALA A 46 2.59 -1.65 -4.11
CA ALA A 46 3.90 -1.43 -4.68
C ALA A 46 3.84 -0.54 -5.93
N GLY A 47 2.89 -0.80 -6.84
CA GLY A 47 2.68 0.03 -8.02
C GLY A 47 2.31 1.48 -7.69
N ARG A 48 1.42 1.71 -6.71
CA ARG A 48 1.04 3.05 -6.25
C ARG A 48 2.24 3.81 -5.65
N LEU A 49 3.11 3.12 -4.93
CA LEU A 49 4.34 3.70 -4.38
C LEU A 49 5.37 3.99 -5.48
N GLU A 50 5.51 3.11 -6.47
CA GLU A 50 6.41 3.30 -7.60
C GLU A 50 6.02 4.51 -8.45
N VAL A 51 4.73 4.68 -8.74
CA VAL A 51 4.19 5.87 -9.44
C VAL A 51 4.45 7.14 -8.62
N ALA A 52 4.25 7.09 -7.31
CA ALA A 52 4.51 8.22 -6.43
C ALA A 52 6.01 8.52 -6.28
N LEU A 53 6.87 7.52 -6.44
CA LEU A 53 8.32 7.67 -6.38
C LEU A 53 8.90 8.24 -7.67
N GLY A 54 8.45 7.74 -8.83
CA GLY A 54 8.80 8.20 -10.19
C GLY A 54 10.07 9.03 -10.33
N SER A 55 9.92 10.36 -10.40
CA SER A 55 10.99 11.35 -10.58
C SER A 55 11.40 12.09 -9.29
N HIS A 56 11.04 11.55 -8.13
CA HIS A 56 11.20 12.23 -6.85
C HIS A 56 12.58 11.96 -6.24
N ASP A 57 13.31 13.03 -5.92
CA ASP A 57 14.59 12.92 -5.21
C ASP A 57 14.34 12.67 -3.71
N ILE A 58 14.41 11.41 -3.31
CA ILE A 58 14.23 10.98 -1.92
C ILE A 58 15.25 11.65 -0.99
N MET A 59 16.50 11.79 -1.43
CA MET A 59 17.58 12.31 -0.58
C MET A 59 17.47 13.81 -0.37
N ALA A 60 17.10 14.56 -1.42
CA ALA A 60 16.92 16.01 -1.33
C ALA A 60 15.59 16.42 -0.71
N CYS A 61 14.55 15.58 -0.79
CA CYS A 61 13.20 15.91 -0.34
C CYS A 61 12.75 15.08 0.89
N CYS A 62 12.51 13.78 0.71
CA CYS A 62 11.77 13.00 1.70
C CYS A 62 12.58 12.62 2.93
N ALA A 63 13.90 12.51 2.80
CA ALA A 63 14.82 12.33 3.94
C ALA A 63 14.83 13.52 4.91
N ARG A 64 14.40 14.71 4.46
CA ARG A 64 14.37 15.94 5.27
C ARG A 64 13.03 16.18 5.99
N VAL A 65 12.03 15.36 5.69
CA VAL A 65 10.68 15.54 6.24
C VAL A 65 10.68 15.14 7.71
N SER A 66 10.17 16.03 8.55
CA SER A 66 9.89 15.73 9.96
C SER A 66 8.46 15.23 10.14
N ALA A 67 8.18 14.59 11.27
CA ALA A 67 6.82 14.16 11.63
C ALA A 67 5.83 15.35 11.67
N SER A 68 6.30 16.53 12.07
CA SER A 68 5.49 17.76 12.17
C SER A 68 5.09 18.31 10.81
N ASP A 69 5.96 18.14 9.81
CA ASP A 69 5.73 18.68 8.47
C ASP A 69 4.94 17.71 7.59
N ALA A 70 4.97 16.41 7.89
CA ALA A 70 4.43 15.36 7.04
C ALA A 70 2.93 15.50 6.72
N THR A 71 2.15 16.11 7.63
CA THR A 71 0.71 16.34 7.48
C THR A 71 0.35 17.71 6.88
N SER A 72 1.35 18.56 6.61
CA SER A 72 1.12 19.88 5.99
C SER A 72 0.93 19.78 4.47
N ASP A 73 0.18 20.71 3.89
CA ASP A 73 -0.08 20.77 2.45
C ASP A 73 1.22 20.92 1.61
N GLY A 74 2.29 21.43 2.20
CA GLY A 74 3.62 21.58 1.58
C GLY A 74 4.58 20.40 1.74
N SER A 75 4.15 19.28 2.33
CA SER A 75 5.01 18.12 2.62
C SER A 75 5.39 17.28 1.38
N CYS A 76 6.45 16.47 1.48
CA CYS A 76 6.86 15.51 0.42
C CYS A 76 5.67 14.60 0.06
N THR A 77 5.28 14.64 -1.21
CA THR A 77 4.14 13.89 -1.76
C THR A 77 4.32 12.39 -1.58
N PHE A 78 5.55 11.88 -1.71
CA PHE A 78 5.86 10.48 -1.51
C PHE A 78 5.70 10.04 -0.04
N VAL A 79 6.19 10.82 0.93
CA VAL A 79 6.02 10.52 2.37
C VAL A 79 4.54 10.54 2.74
N ARG A 80 3.79 11.52 2.24
CA ARG A 80 2.33 11.58 2.41
C ARG A 80 1.66 10.33 1.84
N LYS A 81 2.06 9.89 0.65
CA LYS A 81 1.54 8.67 0.03
C LYS A 81 1.83 7.43 0.88
N ILE A 82 3.05 7.28 1.42
CA ILE A 82 3.36 6.15 2.33
C ILE A 82 2.46 6.20 3.58
N ILE A 83 2.25 7.38 4.18
CA ILE A 83 1.36 7.54 5.34
C ILE A 83 -0.07 7.12 5.00
N ASP A 84 -0.57 7.49 3.81
CA ASP A 84 -1.91 7.14 3.37
C ASP A 84 -2.04 5.63 3.12
N GLU A 85 -1.04 4.98 2.53
CA GLU A 85 -1.00 3.52 2.39
C GLU A 85 -0.93 2.81 3.76
N VAL A 86 -0.17 3.35 4.72
CA VAL A 86 -0.13 2.84 6.10
C VAL A 86 -1.52 2.94 6.75
N LYS A 87 -2.23 4.07 6.58
CA LYS A 87 -3.58 4.25 7.11
C LYS A 87 -4.57 3.29 6.46
N ALA A 88 -4.54 3.17 5.13
CA ALA A 88 -5.40 2.28 4.37
C ALA A 88 -5.20 0.82 4.79
N LEU A 89 -3.94 0.37 4.88
CA LEU A 89 -3.62 -1.00 5.29
C LEU A 89 -3.94 -1.26 6.76
N THR A 90 -3.70 -0.29 7.64
CA THR A 90 -4.13 -0.39 9.06
C THR A 90 -5.64 -0.54 9.15
N LYS A 91 -6.40 0.27 8.41
CA LYS A 91 -7.86 0.18 8.37
C LYS A 91 -8.29 -1.21 7.87
N ALA A 92 -7.74 -1.67 6.75
CA ALA A 92 -8.04 -2.99 6.20
C ALA A 92 -7.78 -4.13 7.20
N LEU A 93 -6.70 -4.06 7.98
CA LEU A 93 -6.30 -5.12 8.90
C LEU A 93 -7.06 -5.14 10.23
N PHE A 94 -7.54 -4.00 10.70
CA PHE A 94 -8.03 -3.86 12.08
C PHE A 94 -9.47 -3.36 12.17
N GLU A 95 -10.06 -2.88 11.09
CA GLU A 95 -11.49 -2.62 11.04
C GLU A 95 -12.25 -3.95 11.03
N MET A 96 -13.39 -4.02 11.73
CA MET A 96 -14.17 -5.25 11.80
C MET A 96 -14.61 -5.67 10.38
N PRO A 97 -14.28 -6.89 9.94
CA PRO A 97 -14.69 -7.35 8.62
C PRO A 97 -16.21 -7.44 8.55
N THR A 98 -16.79 -6.82 7.53
CA THR A 98 -18.23 -6.83 7.26
C THR A 98 -18.69 -8.08 6.51
N ASN A 99 -17.74 -8.88 6.00
CA ASN A 99 -18.03 -10.10 5.26
C ASN A 99 -17.87 -11.36 6.14
N GLN A 100 -18.59 -12.41 5.78
CA GLN A 100 -18.55 -13.69 6.52
C GLN A 100 -17.21 -14.42 6.37
N GLY A 101 -16.41 -14.07 5.36
CA GLY A 101 -15.12 -14.69 5.07
C GLY A 101 -13.95 -14.17 5.92
N GLY A 102 -14.12 -13.08 6.67
CA GLY A 102 -13.08 -12.49 7.52
C GLY A 102 -11.89 -11.88 6.77
N VAL A 103 -11.87 -11.95 5.43
CA VAL A 103 -10.87 -11.33 4.56
C VAL A 103 -11.30 -9.88 4.28
N PRO A 104 -10.43 -8.87 4.48
CA PRO A 104 -10.76 -7.49 4.17
C PRO A 104 -11.25 -7.33 2.72
N PRO A 105 -12.39 -6.66 2.47
CA PRO A 105 -12.95 -6.51 1.13
C PRO A 105 -11.97 -5.93 0.10
N VAL A 106 -11.14 -4.98 0.52
CA VAL A 106 -10.10 -4.38 -0.32
C VAL A 106 -9.06 -5.37 -0.84
N PHE A 107 -8.85 -6.50 -0.17
CA PHE A 107 -7.95 -7.55 -0.67
C PHE A 107 -8.62 -8.37 -1.78
N LEU A 108 -9.93 -8.56 -1.70
CA LEU A 108 -10.72 -9.24 -2.70
C LEU A 108 -10.91 -8.37 -3.95
N GLU A 109 -11.15 -7.07 -3.78
CA GLU A 109 -11.32 -6.12 -4.90
C GLU A 109 -10.08 -6.01 -5.80
N CYS A 110 -8.89 -6.16 -5.22
CA CYS A 110 -7.63 -6.18 -5.96
C CYS A 110 -7.38 -7.52 -6.68
N ASP A 111 -8.09 -8.60 -6.32
CA ASP A 111 -7.93 -9.90 -6.95
C ASP A 111 -8.83 -10.01 -8.19
N GLU A 112 -8.25 -9.72 -9.35
CA GLU A 112 -8.92 -9.85 -10.66
C GLU A 112 -9.48 -11.27 -10.89
N THR A 113 -8.95 -12.31 -10.24
CA THR A 113 -9.48 -13.68 -10.38
C THR A 113 -10.81 -13.89 -9.65
N THR A 114 -11.16 -12.99 -8.73
CA THR A 114 -12.44 -13.02 -7.99
C THR A 114 -13.51 -12.15 -8.65
N LYS A 115 -13.15 -11.35 -9.66
CA LYS A 115 -14.10 -10.58 -10.44
C LYS A 115 -14.76 -11.52 -11.45
N PHE A 116 -16.02 -11.84 -11.20
CA PHE A 116 -16.86 -12.56 -12.14
C PHE A 116 -17.01 -11.71 -13.41
N ASP A 117 -16.46 -12.21 -14.52
CA ASP A 117 -16.69 -11.65 -15.84
C ASP A 117 -17.83 -12.43 -16.51
N LEU A 118 -18.98 -11.77 -16.70
CA LEU A 118 -20.16 -12.38 -17.30
C LEU A 118 -19.97 -12.68 -18.79
N GLU A 119 -18.99 -12.06 -19.45
CA GLU A 119 -18.71 -12.29 -20.87
C GLU A 119 -18.00 -13.63 -21.11
N ASP A 120 -17.31 -14.18 -20.11
CA ASP A 120 -16.48 -15.39 -20.25
C ASP A 120 -17.25 -16.69 -19.94
N ASP A 121 -18.48 -16.58 -19.41
CA ASP A 121 -19.30 -17.74 -18.99
C ASP A 121 -20.24 -18.25 -20.10
N GLY A 122 -20.18 -17.67 -21.30
CA GLY A 122 -20.96 -18.13 -22.46
C GLY A 122 -22.49 -18.04 -22.29
N PHE A 123 -22.96 -17.24 -21.33
CA PHE A 123 -24.39 -17.00 -21.13
C PHE A 123 -24.87 -15.89 -22.07
N GLU A 124 -25.50 -16.29 -23.18
CA GLU A 124 -26.36 -15.40 -23.96
C GLU A 124 -27.61 -15.04 -23.13
N VAL A 125 -27.76 -13.75 -22.83
CA VAL A 125 -29.00 -13.22 -22.25
C VAL A 125 -30.04 -13.20 -23.37
N ILE A 126 -31.02 -14.10 -23.31
CA ILE A 126 -32.15 -14.12 -24.23
C ILE A 126 -33.20 -13.14 -23.70
N GLU A 127 -33.48 -12.06 -24.44
CA GLU A 127 -34.63 -11.16 -24.22
C GLU A 127 -35.95 -11.78 -24.72
#